data_AF-A0A4Q3UTV5-F1
#
_entry.id   AF-A0A4Q3UTV5-F1
#
_cell.length_a   1.000
_cell.length_b   1.000
_cell.length_c   1.000
_cell.angle_alpha   90.00
_cell.angle_beta   90.00
_cell.angle_gamma   90.00
#
_symmetry.space_group_name_H-M   'P 1'
#
loop_
_entity.id
_entity.type
_entity.pdbx_description
1 polymer ?
#
loop_
_entity_poly.entity_id
_entity_poly.type
_entity_poly.pdbx_seq_one_letter_code
_entity_poly.pdbx_strand_id
1 'polypeptide(L)'
;MTKVQVQRHKTKQNNVQLNVFSTDNEKNGFRLQYLEVYNWGTFHGQVWRIEPEGETALLTGANGSGKTTFVDALLTLMIAQVCDMLPGDFIHTFGDVHLYNNHLEQAQLQLSREPYPLPVMKLNPEIRNIFDFSFSDFTLENYQSHPAIKAPVAV
;
A
#
# COMPACT_ATOMS: atom_id res chain seq x y z
N MET A 1 11.65 -14.97 -5.20
CA MET A 1 10.44 -15.58 -5.80
C MET A 1 9.43 -15.68 -4.67
N THR A 2 8.44 -14.80 -4.62
CA THR A 2 7.43 -14.77 -3.53
C THR A 2 6.38 -15.83 -3.81
N LYS A 3 6.10 -16.70 -2.84
CA LYS A 3 5.03 -17.70 -2.93
C LYS A 3 3.96 -17.37 -1.90
N VAL A 4 2.72 -17.25 -2.36
CA VAL A 4 1.54 -17.02 -1.50
C VAL A 4 0.53 -18.12 -1.83
N GLN A 5 0.12 -18.89 -0.83
CA GLN A 5 -0.94 -19.88 -0.96
C GLN A 5 -2.18 -19.45 -0.17
N VAL A 6 -3.35 -19.64 -0.78
CA VAL A 6 -4.64 -19.15 -0.30
C VAL A 6 -5.68 -20.25 -0.49
N GLN A 7 -6.41 -20.64 0.57
CA GLN A 7 -7.43 -21.70 0.52
C GLN A 7 -8.84 -21.19 0.86
N ARG A 8 -9.85 -21.71 0.16
CA ARG A 8 -11.25 -21.28 0.23
C ARG A 8 -12.02 -22.12 1.25
N HIS A 9 -12.70 -21.49 2.19
CA HIS A 9 -13.84 -22.11 2.88
C HIS A 9 -15.14 -21.48 2.35
N LYS A 10 -16.12 -22.32 1.99
CA LYS A 10 -17.39 -21.89 1.39
C LYS A 10 -18.43 -21.69 2.48
N THR A 11 -18.94 -20.46 2.62
CA THR A 11 -20.16 -20.18 3.39
C THR A 11 -21.12 -19.32 2.54
N LYS A 12 -22.42 -19.61 2.62
CA LYS A 12 -23.49 -19.02 1.79
C LYS A 12 -23.68 -17.52 2.08
N GLN A 13 -23.85 -16.73 1.02
CA GLN A 13 -24.02 -15.28 1.04
C GLN A 13 -25.39 -14.85 1.59
N ASN A 14 -25.39 -13.81 2.43
CA ASN A 14 -26.45 -12.81 2.56
C ASN A 14 -25.77 -11.47 2.89
N ASN A 15 -26.24 -10.37 2.27
CA ASN A 15 -25.74 -8.99 2.38
C ASN A 15 -24.94 -8.66 3.66
N VAL A 16 -23.61 -8.50 3.53
CA VAL A 16 -22.73 -8.05 4.62
C VAL A 16 -21.99 -6.79 4.19
N GLN A 17 -22.14 -5.72 4.97
CA GLN A 17 -21.25 -4.56 4.93
C GLN A 17 -19.89 -4.99 5.48
N LEU A 18 -18.87 -5.05 4.61
CA LEU A 18 -17.54 -5.54 4.96
C LEU A 18 -16.83 -4.53 5.88
N ASN A 19 -16.47 -4.95 7.10
CA ASN A 19 -15.65 -4.18 8.04
C ASN A 19 -14.25 -4.80 8.07
N VAL A 20 -13.22 -4.02 7.73
CA VAL A 20 -11.80 -4.43 7.74
C VAL A 20 -11.26 -4.81 9.12
N PHE A 21 -11.99 -4.50 10.19
CA PHE A 21 -11.68 -4.89 11.57
C PHE A 21 -12.62 -5.97 12.11
N SER A 22 -13.41 -6.63 11.26
CA SER A 22 -14.31 -7.71 11.69
C SER A 22 -13.53 -8.94 12.15
N THR A 23 -13.64 -9.28 13.44
CA THR A 23 -13.12 -10.52 14.04
C THR A 23 -14.12 -11.68 13.97
N ASP A 24 -15.20 -11.54 13.19
CA ASP A 24 -16.24 -12.56 13.06
C ASP A 24 -15.77 -13.72 12.15
N ASN A 25 -15.49 -14.87 12.75
CA ASN A 25 -14.90 -16.03 12.09
C ASN A 25 -15.83 -16.75 11.11
N GLU A 26 -17.14 -16.45 11.12
CA GLU A 26 -18.10 -17.11 10.22
C GLU A 26 -18.31 -16.36 8.89
N LYS A 27 -17.83 -15.11 8.77
CA LYS A 27 -18.18 -14.20 7.64
C LYS A 27 -17.07 -13.94 6.62
N ASN A 28 -15.83 -14.33 6.91
CA ASN A 28 -14.67 -13.91 6.11
C ASN A 28 -14.15 -15.05 5.22
N GLY A 29 -13.90 -14.73 3.94
CA GLY A 29 -13.49 -15.68 2.89
C GLY A 29 -12.08 -16.25 3.04
N PHE A 30 -11.23 -16.03 2.04
CA PHE A 30 -9.86 -16.56 2.01
C PHE A 30 -8.97 -15.91 3.08
N ARG A 31 -8.16 -16.71 3.79
CA ARG A 31 -7.24 -16.24 4.83
C ARG A 31 -5.78 -16.64 4.55
N LEU A 32 -4.84 -15.76 4.89
CA LEU A 32 -3.39 -15.98 4.71
C LEU A 32 -2.88 -16.94 5.79
N GLN A 33 -2.40 -18.12 5.39
CA GLN A 33 -1.87 -19.13 6.30
C GLN A 33 -0.37 -18.97 6.55
N TYR A 34 0.40 -18.69 5.49
CA TYR A 34 1.82 -18.40 5.60
C TYR A 34 2.30 -17.49 4.45
N LEU A 35 3.36 -16.73 4.71
CA LEU A 35 4.07 -15.88 3.76
C LEU A 35 5.56 -16.22 3.79
N GLU A 36 6.16 -16.45 2.62
CA GLU A 36 7.61 -16.61 2.47
C GLU A 36 8.19 -15.46 1.65
N VAL A 37 9.17 -14.76 2.22
CA VAL A 37 9.92 -13.68 1.57
C VAL A 37 11.34 -14.19 1.30
N TYR A 38 11.72 -14.16 0.03
CA TYR A 38 13.08 -14.51 -0.41
C TYR A 38 13.57 -13.50 -1.42
N ASN A 39 14.77 -12.96 -1.16
CA ASN A 39 15.49 -12.07 -2.07
C ASN A 39 14.77 -10.74 -2.31
N TRP A 40 14.42 -10.04 -1.22
CA TRP A 40 13.80 -8.71 -1.25
C TRP A 40 14.49 -7.77 -0.25
N GLY A 41 15.18 -6.72 -0.74
CA GLY A 41 15.81 -5.71 0.12
C GLY A 41 16.73 -6.30 1.19
N THR A 42 16.45 -6.02 2.46
CA THR A 42 17.18 -6.54 3.64
C THR A 42 17.06 -8.07 3.81
N PHE A 43 16.17 -8.74 3.08
CA PHE A 43 15.93 -10.19 3.15
C PHE A 43 16.70 -10.97 2.06
N HIS A 44 17.84 -10.46 1.59
CA HIS A 44 18.67 -11.12 0.58
C HIS A 44 19.41 -12.33 1.16
N GLY A 45 19.42 -13.45 0.42
CA GLY A 45 20.19 -14.65 0.78
C GLY A 45 19.56 -15.57 1.83
N GLN A 46 18.41 -15.20 2.43
CA GLN A 46 17.70 -16.01 3.42
C GLN A 46 16.20 -16.04 3.11
N VAL A 47 15.56 -17.20 3.31
CA VAL A 47 14.09 -17.34 3.25
C VAL A 47 13.53 -17.03 4.63
N TRP A 48 12.68 -16.01 4.71
CA TRP A 48 11.96 -15.65 5.93
C TRP A 48 10.51 -16.08 5.79
N ARG A 49 10.01 -16.82 6.78
CA ARG A 49 8.65 -17.34 6.82
C ARG A 49 7.89 -16.73 8.00
N ILE A 50 6.65 -16.34 7.73
CA ILE A 50 5.69 -15.89 8.75
C ILE A 50 4.44 -16.75 8.59
N GLU A 51 3.88 -17.21 9.70
CA GLU A 51 2.68 -18.05 9.74
C GLU A 51 1.58 -17.32 10.54
N PRO A 52 0.75 -16.49 9.88
CA PRO A 52 -0.34 -15.77 10.55
C PRO A 52 -1.49 -16.67 10.99
N GLU A 53 -1.55 -17.93 10.52
CA GLU A 53 -2.60 -18.91 10.84
C GLU A 53 -4.04 -18.43 10.55
N GLY A 54 -4.18 -17.43 9.68
CA GLY A 54 -5.45 -16.79 9.35
C GLY A 54 -5.87 -15.66 10.28
N GLU A 55 -5.06 -15.32 11.29
CA GLU A 55 -5.20 -14.11 12.09
C GLU A 55 -4.69 -12.88 11.34
N THR A 56 -5.11 -11.70 11.81
CA THR A 56 -4.57 -10.42 11.32
C THR A 56 -3.11 -10.29 11.74
N ALA A 57 -2.21 -10.20 10.77
CA ALA A 57 -0.78 -9.96 11.00
C ALA A 57 -0.33 -8.63 10.39
N LEU A 58 0.53 -7.91 11.11
CA LEU A 58 1.16 -6.67 10.67
C LEU A 58 2.65 -6.92 10.43
N LEU A 59 3.11 -6.75 9.20
CA LEU A 59 4.54 -6.77 8.86
C LEU A 59 5.06 -5.33 8.87
N THR A 60 5.89 -4.98 9.86
CA THR A 60 6.52 -3.65 9.95
C THR A 60 7.97 -3.69 9.46
N GLY A 61 8.38 -2.69 8.68
CA GLY A 61 9.76 -2.53 8.19
C GLY A 61 10.19 -1.07 8.15
N ALA A 62 11.50 -0.82 8.23
CA ALA A 62 12.08 0.49 8.54
C ALA A 62 12.08 1.54 7.40
N ASN A 63 11.18 1.50 6.41
CA ASN A 63 11.26 2.43 5.27
C ASN A 63 9.93 3.08 4.84
N GLY A 64 9.86 4.41 5.05
CA GLY A 64 9.35 5.40 4.09
C GLY A 64 7.86 5.73 4.09
N SER A 65 7.42 6.66 4.94
CA SER A 65 6.01 7.11 5.01
C SER A 65 5.47 7.79 3.74
N GLY A 66 6.32 8.43 2.92
CA GLY A 66 5.86 9.17 1.72
C GLY A 66 5.74 8.33 0.44
N LYS A 67 6.73 7.49 0.14
CA LYS A 67 6.77 6.70 -1.11
C LYS A 67 5.74 5.57 -1.08
N THR A 68 5.63 4.92 0.07
CA THR A 68 4.70 3.82 0.30
C THR A 68 3.25 4.29 0.19
N THR A 69 2.92 5.47 0.76
CA THR A 69 1.58 6.08 0.61
C THR A 69 1.16 6.23 -0.85
N PHE A 70 2.05 6.72 -1.73
CA PHE A 70 1.71 6.89 -3.14
C PHE A 70 1.53 5.55 -3.87
N VAL A 71 2.37 4.56 -3.57
CA VAL A 71 2.28 3.22 -4.16
C VAL A 71 0.95 2.54 -3.77
N ASP A 72 0.57 2.63 -2.50
CA ASP A 72 -0.65 1.99 -1.98
C ASP A 72 -1.92 2.69 -2.51
N ALA A 73 -1.90 4.02 -2.61
CA ALA A 73 -2.98 4.78 -3.24
C ALA A 73 -3.10 4.43 -4.73
N LEU A 74 -1.99 4.29 -5.45
CA LEU A 74 -2.01 3.90 -6.86
C LEU A 74 -2.56 2.48 -7.06
N LEU A 75 -2.18 1.54 -6.20
CA LEU A 75 -2.72 0.19 -6.21
C LEU A 75 -4.24 0.20 -5.99
N THR A 76 -4.74 1.06 -5.10
CA THR A 76 -6.18 1.23 -4.86
C THR A 76 -6.91 1.64 -6.14
N LEU A 77 -6.36 2.59 -6.90
CA LEU A 77 -6.91 3.01 -8.20
C LEU A 77 -6.87 1.88 -9.24
N MET A 78 -5.76 1.15 -9.33
CA MET A 78 -5.60 0.05 -10.28
C MET A 78 -6.57 -1.10 -10.00
N ILE A 79 -6.72 -1.50 -8.73
CA ILE A 79 -7.64 -2.57 -8.32
C ILE A 79 -9.09 -2.15 -8.56
N ALA A 80 -9.46 -0.91 -8.22
CA ALA A 80 -10.79 -0.39 -8.52
C ALA A 80 -11.12 -0.51 -10.01
N GLN A 81 -10.21 -0.08 -10.89
CA GLN A 81 -10.43 -0.14 -12.35
C GLN A 81 -10.61 -1.58 -12.87
N VAL A 82 -9.72 -2.49 -12.52
CA VAL A 82 -9.75 -3.87 -13.06
C VAL A 82 -10.87 -4.72 -12.45
N CYS A 83 -11.44 -4.30 -11.32
CA CYS A 83 -12.62 -4.90 -10.72
C CYS A 83 -13.94 -4.22 -11.13
N ASP A 84 -13.91 -3.24 -12.04
CA ASP A 84 -15.08 -2.44 -12.46
C ASP A 84 -15.78 -1.74 -11.28
N MET A 85 -14.97 -1.18 -10.37
CA MET A 85 -15.39 -0.46 -9.18
C MET A 85 -14.90 1.00 -9.22
N LEU A 86 -15.55 1.84 -8.42
CA LEU A 86 -15.03 3.18 -8.13
C LEU A 86 -14.08 3.12 -6.93
N PRO A 87 -12.97 3.89 -6.94
CA PRO A 87 -12.12 4.00 -5.76
C PRO A 87 -12.89 4.71 -4.64
N GLY A 88 -12.81 4.16 -3.44
CA GLY A 88 -13.33 4.75 -2.21
C GLY A 88 -12.24 5.49 -1.44
N ASP A 89 -12.35 5.49 -0.12
CA ASP A 89 -11.36 6.10 0.76
C ASP A 89 -10.07 5.25 0.85
N PHE A 90 -8.92 5.92 0.86
CA PHE A 90 -7.64 5.31 1.21
C PHE A 90 -7.33 5.56 2.69
N ILE A 91 -7.26 4.48 3.48
CA ILE A 91 -7.03 4.55 4.93
C ILE A 91 -5.59 4.08 5.22
N HIS A 92 -4.72 5.02 5.58
CA HIS A 92 -3.34 4.72 5.98
C HIS A 92 -3.26 4.61 7.51
N THR A 93 -3.04 3.39 7.99
CA THR A 93 -2.78 3.13 9.42
C THR A 93 -1.29 2.96 9.64
N PHE A 94 -0.74 3.62 10.66
CA PHE A 94 0.67 3.52 10.99
C PHE A 94 0.88 2.75 12.30
N GLY A 95 2.02 2.05 12.39
CA GLY A 95 2.56 1.51 13.64
C GLY A 95 3.46 2.55 14.32
N ASP A 96 4.78 2.33 14.28
CA ASP A 96 5.76 3.32 14.71
C ASP A 96 5.96 4.38 13.60
N VAL A 97 5.50 5.60 13.88
CA VAL A 97 5.79 6.78 13.07
C VAL A 97 6.82 7.62 13.81
N HIS A 98 7.99 7.79 13.19
CA HIS A 98 9.04 8.62 13.72
C HIS A 98 9.63 9.55 12.65
N LEU A 99 10.24 10.63 13.14
CA LEU A 99 11.03 11.57 12.37
C LEU A 99 12.48 11.47 12.84
N TYR A 100 13.42 11.26 11.93
CA TYR A 100 14.82 11.22 12.29
C TYR A 100 15.29 12.60 12.78
N ASN A 101 16.14 12.61 13.82
CA ASN A 101 16.64 13.86 14.42
C ASN A 101 17.39 14.74 13.39
N ASN A 102 18.09 14.13 12.43
CA ASN A 102 18.79 14.84 11.35
C ASN A 102 17.85 15.36 10.24
N HIS A 103 16.54 15.19 10.38
CA HIS A 103 15.51 15.67 9.43
C HIS A 103 14.62 16.79 10.00
N LEU A 104 14.88 17.27 11.22
CA LEU A 104 14.03 18.26 11.89
C LEU A 104 13.93 19.58 11.11
N GLU A 105 15.05 20.11 10.62
CA GLU A 105 15.06 21.36 9.84
C GLU A 105 14.32 21.20 8.51
N GLN A 106 14.47 20.05 7.84
CA GLN A 106 13.76 19.73 6.60
C GLN A 106 12.25 19.62 6.82
N ALA A 107 11.84 19.01 7.92
CA ALA A 107 10.43 18.91 8.30
C ALA A 107 9.85 20.31 8.59
N GLN A 108 10.57 21.15 9.35
CA GLN A 108 10.13 22.53 9.62
C GLN A 108 10.00 23.36 8.34
N LEU A 109 10.96 23.23 7.41
CA LEU A 109 10.89 23.88 6.10
C LEU A 109 9.73 23.35 5.26
N GLN A 110 9.41 22.05 5.33
CA GLN A 110 8.27 21.50 4.62
C GLN A 110 6.95 22.01 5.20
N LEU A 111 6.86 22.12 6.53
CA LEU A 111 5.68 22.62 7.25
C LEU A 111 5.43 24.12 7.06
N SER A 112 6.44 24.90 6.67
CA SER A 112 6.27 26.33 6.36
C SER A 112 5.76 26.62 4.95
N ARG A 113 5.56 25.58 4.12
CA ARG A 113 5.08 25.71 2.75
C ARG A 113 3.56 25.59 2.68
N GLU A 114 2.94 26.50 1.94
CA GLU A 114 1.52 26.38 1.58
C GLU A 114 1.32 25.26 0.54
N PRO A 115 0.43 24.28 0.79
CA PRO A 115 0.13 23.23 -0.17
C PRO A 115 -0.44 23.79 -1.49
N TYR A 116 -0.02 23.22 -2.63
CA TYR A 116 -0.67 23.45 -3.91
C TYR A 116 -1.94 22.59 -4.06
N PRO A 117 -2.82 22.91 -5.04
CA PRO A 117 -3.91 22.02 -5.41
C PRO A 117 -3.41 20.60 -5.71
N LEU A 118 -4.21 19.60 -5.33
CA LEU A 118 -3.86 18.20 -5.55
C LEU A 118 -3.81 17.86 -7.05
N PRO A 119 -2.86 17.01 -7.47
CA PRO A 119 -2.84 16.49 -8.83
C PRO A 119 -3.99 15.50 -9.08
N VAL A 120 -4.20 15.15 -10.35
CA VAL A 120 -5.12 14.09 -10.74
C VAL A 120 -4.32 12.95 -11.37
N MET A 121 -4.49 11.74 -10.84
CA MET A 121 -3.94 10.53 -11.45
C MET A 121 -4.97 9.95 -12.43
N LYS A 122 -4.58 9.79 -13.70
CA LYS A 122 -5.35 9.10 -14.73
C LYS A 122 -4.70 7.77 -15.09
N LEU A 123 -5.53 6.74 -15.21
CA LEU A 123 -5.15 5.41 -15.67
C LEU A 123 -5.71 5.19 -17.08
N ASN A 124 -5.01 4.42 -17.91
CA ASN A 124 -5.53 3.97 -19.20
C ASN A 124 -6.78 3.09 -18.99
N PRO A 125 -7.97 3.51 -19.45
CA PRO A 125 -9.23 2.79 -19.18
C PRO A 125 -9.35 1.45 -19.91
N GLU A 126 -8.51 1.20 -20.92
CA GLU A 126 -8.51 -0.05 -21.68
C GLU A 126 -7.87 -1.21 -20.90
N ILE A 127 -7.11 -0.93 -19.85
CA ILE A 127 -6.45 -1.96 -19.04
C ILE A 127 -7.47 -2.60 -18.09
N ARG A 128 -7.68 -3.91 -18.24
CA ARG A 128 -8.65 -4.71 -17.47
C ARG A 128 -8.03 -5.82 -16.62
N ASN A 129 -6.71 -5.99 -16.67
CA ASN A 129 -5.97 -6.91 -15.81
C ASN A 129 -4.86 -6.15 -15.08
N ILE A 130 -4.70 -6.42 -13.79
CA ILE A 130 -3.72 -5.76 -12.94
C ILE A 130 -2.27 -5.94 -13.42
N PHE A 131 -1.99 -7.04 -14.13
CA PHE A 131 -0.65 -7.37 -14.63
C PHE A 131 -0.34 -6.78 -16.01
N ASP A 132 -1.34 -6.19 -16.68
CA ASP A 132 -1.17 -5.63 -18.03
C ASP A 132 -0.75 -4.14 -18.00
N PHE A 133 -0.79 -3.51 -16.82
CA PHE A 133 -0.34 -2.12 -16.67
C PHE A 133 1.15 -1.96 -16.98
N SER A 134 1.45 -0.91 -17.74
CA SER A 134 2.79 -0.43 -18.04
C SER A 134 2.98 1.02 -17.58
N PHE A 135 4.22 1.52 -17.60
CA PHE A 135 4.51 2.90 -17.19
C PHE A 135 3.71 3.94 -17.99
N SER A 136 3.47 3.70 -19.29
CA SER A 136 2.73 4.61 -20.16
C SER A 136 1.23 4.69 -19.86
N ASP A 137 0.69 3.79 -19.05
CA ASP A 137 -0.74 3.76 -18.71
C ASP A 137 -1.12 4.72 -17.58
N PHE A 138 -0.14 5.45 -17.03
CA PHE A 138 -0.34 6.38 -15.93
C PHE A 138 0.01 7.80 -16.37
N THR A 139 -0.89 8.75 -16.10
CA THR A 139 -0.65 10.18 -16.31
C THR A 139 -0.99 10.93 -15.04
N LEU A 140 0.00 11.67 -14.51
CA LEU A 140 -0.21 12.57 -13.38
C LEU A 140 -0.40 14.00 -13.90
N GLU A 141 -1.64 14.47 -13.90
CA GLU A 141 -2.00 15.79 -14.41
C GLU A 141 -1.99 16.85 -13.30
N ASN A 142 -1.67 18.08 -13.67
CA ASN A 142 -1.69 19.26 -12.79
C ASN A 142 -0.79 19.14 -11.55
N TYR A 143 0.24 18.28 -11.58
CA TYR A 143 1.18 18.16 -10.49
C TYR A 143 2.06 19.41 -10.36
N GLN A 144 1.91 20.06 -9.21
CA GLN A 144 2.74 21.18 -8.81
C GLN A 144 3.46 20.80 -7.52
N SER A 145 4.76 21.10 -7.47
CA SER A 145 5.59 20.80 -6.30
C SER A 145 6.49 21.97 -5.98
N HIS A 146 6.70 22.20 -4.69
CA HIS A 146 7.76 23.08 -4.19
C HIS A 146 9.15 22.52 -4.54
N PRO A 147 10.21 23.35 -4.50
CA PRO A 147 11.58 22.88 -4.71
C PRO A 147 11.94 21.72 -3.77
N ALA A 148 12.72 20.77 -4.26
CA ALA A 148 13.15 19.61 -3.48
C ALA A 148 13.91 20.03 -2.20
N ILE A 149 13.61 19.35 -1.08
CA ILE A 149 14.35 19.48 0.17
C ILE A 149 15.31 18.28 0.26
N LYS A 150 16.61 18.54 0.37
CA LYS A 150 17.60 17.48 0.57
C LYS A 150 17.68 17.11 2.05
N ALA A 151 17.59 15.82 2.35
CA ALA A 151 17.77 15.26 3.68
C ALA A 151 18.82 14.14 3.62
N PRO A 152 19.76 14.06 4.59
CA PRO A 152 20.73 12.97 4.64
C PRO A 152 20.02 11.65 4.94
N VAL A 153 20.42 10.56 4.30
CA VAL A 153 19.88 9.23 4.65
C VAL A 153 20.31 8.90 6.08
N ALA A 154 19.37 8.56 6.95
CA ALA A 154 19.69 8.03 8.27
C ALA A 154 20.25 6.61 8.12
N VAL A 155 21.35 6.32 8.82
CA VAL A 155 22.09 5.04 8.79
C VAL A 155 21.91 4.33 10.11
#